data_AF-A0A0M5JNH8-F1
#
_entry.id   AF-A0A0M5JNH8-F1
#
_cell.length_a   1.000
_cell.length_b   1.000
_cell.length_c   1.000
_cell.angle_alpha   90.00
_cell.angle_beta   90.00
_cell.angle_gamma   90.00
#
_symmetry.space_group_name_H-M   'P 1'
#
loop_
_entity.id
_entity.type
_entity.pdbx_description
1 polymer ?
#
loop_
_entity_poly.entity_id
_entity_poly.type
_entity_poly.pdbx_seq_one_letter_code
_entity_poly.pdbx_strand_id
1 'polypeptide(L)'
;MNTALHEDQVRVTSIPYRSTKMVIFSGVPLAKDSYKTNSGKYYITIKTDPDSIPVLPTLGQHWSVKGTRQVENMVMGDYIMQQHTYESPMYVECTLAILISGIAT
;
A
#
# COMPACT_ATOMS: atom_id res chain seq x y z
N MET A 1 -6.96 -20.17 -13.83
CA MET A 1 -6.91 -18.69 -13.99
C MET A 1 -5.48 -18.27 -13.67
N ASN A 2 -4.74 -17.74 -14.64
CA ASN A 2 -3.40 -17.19 -14.38
C ASN A 2 -3.57 -15.83 -13.70
N THR A 3 -3.59 -15.80 -12.38
CA THR A 3 -3.53 -14.54 -11.63
C THR A 3 -2.15 -13.92 -11.86
N ALA A 4 -2.10 -12.85 -12.65
CA ALA A 4 -0.87 -12.11 -12.88
C ALA A 4 -0.37 -11.52 -11.55
N LEU A 5 0.91 -11.72 -11.27
CA LEU A 5 1.59 -11.10 -10.13
C LEU A 5 1.97 -9.67 -10.51
N HIS A 6 1.71 -8.75 -9.60
CA HIS A 6 2.01 -7.33 -9.75
C HIS A 6 2.96 -6.91 -8.64
N GLU A 7 3.73 -5.87 -8.90
CA GLU A 7 4.63 -5.26 -7.93
C GLU A 7 4.42 -3.75 -7.96
N ASP A 8 4.28 -3.15 -6.79
CA ASP A 8 4.08 -1.72 -6.62
C ASP A 8 4.94 -1.19 -5.46
N GLN A 9 5.43 0.05 -5.59
CA GLN A 9 6.03 0.80 -4.49
C GLN A 9 5.08 1.89 -4.04
N VAL A 10 4.90 2.04 -2.74
CA VAL A 10 3.88 2.92 -2.15
C VAL A 10 4.46 3.75 -1.02
N ARG A 11 4.07 5.04 -0.95
CA ARG A 11 4.25 5.87 0.24
C ARG A 11 2.96 5.86 1.04
N VAL A 12 3.02 5.41 2.29
CA VAL A 12 1.87 5.31 3.18
C VAL A 12 1.30 6.71 3.47
N THR A 13 0.00 6.88 3.22
CA THR A 13 -0.73 8.12 3.51
C THR A 13 -1.93 7.90 4.44
N SER A 14 -2.34 6.64 4.66
CA SER A 14 -3.43 6.31 5.57
C SER A 14 -3.26 4.92 6.17
N ILE A 15 -3.69 4.73 7.41
CA ILE A 15 -3.72 3.43 8.11
C ILE A 15 -5.12 3.31 8.75
N PRO A 16 -6.16 3.02 7.96
CA PRO A 16 -7.55 3.05 8.44
C PRO A 16 -7.88 1.96 9.46
N TYR A 17 -7.08 0.90 9.54
CA TYR A 17 -7.36 -0.21 10.44
C TYR A 17 -6.09 -0.87 10.95
N ARG A 18 -6.06 -1.14 12.26
CA ARG A 18 -4.99 -1.88 12.93
C ARG A 18 -5.58 -2.74 14.05
N SER A 19 -5.28 -4.02 13.99
CA SER A 19 -5.61 -5.02 15.02
C SER A 19 -4.45 -6.00 15.15
N THR A 20 -4.57 -7.02 16.00
CA THR A 20 -3.55 -8.06 16.16
C THR A 20 -3.50 -9.07 15.03
N LYS A 21 -4.55 -9.19 14.21
CA LYS A 21 -4.63 -10.19 13.12
C LYS A 21 -4.62 -9.57 11.73
N MET A 22 -4.76 -8.25 11.65
CA MET A 22 -4.86 -7.53 10.39
C MET A 22 -4.48 -6.07 10.57
N VAL A 23 -3.67 -5.59 9.64
CA VAL A 23 -3.44 -4.16 9.40
C VAL A 23 -3.83 -3.83 7.97
N ILE A 24 -4.52 -2.71 7.81
CA ILE A 24 -4.88 -2.15 6.51
C ILE A 24 -4.21 -0.80 6.42
N PHE A 25 -3.40 -0.62 5.39
CA PHE A 25 -2.74 0.65 5.11
C PHE A 25 -2.78 0.94 3.62
N SER A 26 -2.86 2.23 3.31
CA SER A 26 -3.02 2.72 1.94
C SER A 26 -2.04 3.85 1.66
N GLY A 27 -1.76 4.04 0.38
CA GLY A 27 -0.83 5.07 -0.03
C GLY A 27 -0.81 5.34 -1.52
N VAL A 28 0.01 6.32 -1.88
CA VAL A 28 0.20 6.73 -3.27
C VAL A 28 1.39 6.00 -3.89
N PRO A 29 1.32 5.62 -5.17
CA PRO A 29 2.42 4.94 -5.86
C PRO A 29 3.66 5.84 -5.98
N LEU A 30 4.85 5.24 -5.83
CA LEU A 30 6.15 5.90 -5.93
C LEU A 30 6.83 5.72 -7.30
N ALA A 31 6.27 4.90 -8.19
CA ALA A 31 6.90 4.56 -9.46
C ALA A 31 7.24 5.79 -10.31
N LYS A 32 8.43 5.78 -10.92
CA LYS A 32 9.06 6.87 -11.71
C LYS A 32 8.26 7.32 -12.94
N ASP A 33 7.18 6.63 -13.31
CA ASP A 33 6.31 6.96 -14.45
C ASP A 33 4.81 6.92 -14.09
N SER A 34 4.45 6.87 -12.80
CA SER A 34 3.04 6.90 -12.36
C SER A 34 2.29 8.15 -12.84
N TYR A 35 3.01 9.25 -13.11
CA TYR A 35 2.47 10.48 -13.69
C TYR A 35 2.18 10.40 -15.20
N LYS A 36 2.77 9.43 -15.93
CA LYS A 36 2.55 9.24 -17.38
C LYS A 36 1.40 8.30 -17.69
N THR A 37 0.88 7.58 -16.69
CA THR A 37 -0.25 6.69 -16.90
C THR A 37 -1.50 7.55 -17.04
N ASN A 38 -1.93 7.77 -18.29
CA ASN A 38 -3.14 8.52 -18.71
C ASN A 38 -4.49 7.94 -18.18
N SER A 39 -4.45 7.10 -17.15
CA SER A 39 -5.57 6.30 -16.63
C SER A 39 -5.67 6.51 -15.11
N GLY A 40 -6.12 7.69 -14.69
CA GLY A 40 -6.55 7.95 -13.32
C GLY A 40 -5.44 7.94 -12.25
N LYS A 41 -5.53 8.88 -11.31
CA LYS A 41 -4.78 8.79 -10.05
C LYS A 41 -5.25 7.49 -9.37
N TYR A 42 -4.36 6.53 -9.14
CA TYR A 42 -4.66 5.34 -8.37
C TYR A 42 -4.00 5.39 -7.00
N TYR A 43 -4.54 4.64 -6.05
CA TYR A 43 -3.93 4.40 -4.75
C TYR A 43 -3.91 2.92 -4.46
N ILE A 44 -2.96 2.53 -3.62
CA ILE A 44 -2.72 1.14 -3.26
C ILE A 44 -3.24 0.93 -1.84
N THR A 45 -3.91 -0.18 -1.61
CA THR A 45 -4.34 -0.64 -0.28
C THR A 45 -3.75 -2.02 -0.04
N ILE A 46 -3.07 -2.18 1.08
CA ILE A 46 -2.44 -3.43 1.50
C ILE A 46 -3.15 -3.90 2.75
N LYS A 47 -3.63 -5.14 2.72
CA LYS A 47 -4.24 -5.85 3.84
C LYS A 47 -3.37 -7.06 4.16
N THR A 48 -2.79 -7.06 5.35
CA THR A 48 -1.87 -8.14 5.74
C THR A 48 -1.91 -8.38 7.25
N ASP A 49 -1.40 -9.54 7.66
CA ASP A 49 -1.18 -9.86 9.06
C ASP A 49 -0.03 -8.99 9.61
N PRO A 50 -0.20 -8.27 10.74
CA PRO A 50 0.87 -7.51 11.39
C PRO A 50 2.14 -8.32 11.67
N ASP A 51 2.02 -9.62 11.94
CA ASP A 51 3.15 -10.51 12.22
C ASP A 51 3.88 -10.97 10.95
N SER A 52 3.30 -10.73 9.77
CA SER A 52 3.90 -11.05 8.47
C SER A 52 4.79 -9.94 7.89
N ILE A 53 4.88 -8.79 8.57
CA ILE A 53 5.64 -7.63 8.10
C ILE A 53 6.75 -7.24 9.09
N PRO A 54 7.88 -6.69 8.60
CA PRO A 54 9.05 -6.42 9.45
C PRO A 54 8.84 -5.27 10.45
N VAL A 55 7.89 -4.38 10.18
CA VAL A 55 7.57 -3.22 11.03
C VAL A 55 6.10 -2.86 10.82
N LEU A 56 5.48 -2.20 11.80
CA LEU A 56 4.10 -1.73 11.63
C LEU A 56 4.08 -0.50 10.71
N PRO A 57 3.10 -0.41 9.79
CA PRO A 57 3.02 0.69 8.86
C PRO A 57 2.83 2.00 9.62
N THR A 58 3.53 3.04 9.15
CA THR A 58 3.47 4.41 9.67
C THR A 58 3.36 5.38 8.50
N LEU A 59 2.65 6.50 8.69
CA LEU A 59 2.53 7.54 7.66
C LEU A 59 3.91 8.00 7.16
N GLY A 60 4.05 8.15 5.85
CA GLY A 60 5.29 8.58 5.21
C GLY A 60 6.31 7.47 4.94
N GLN A 61 6.18 6.28 5.56
CA GLN A 61 7.03 5.15 5.19
C GLN A 61 6.84 4.75 3.73
N HIS A 62 7.89 4.19 3.14
CA HIS A 62 7.82 3.57 1.82
C HIS A 62 7.80 2.06 1.94
N TRP A 63 6.95 1.43 1.12
CA TRP A 63 6.75 -0.01 1.11
C TRP A 63 6.81 -0.54 -0.31
N SER A 64 7.35 -1.74 -0.48
CA SER A 64 7.24 -2.55 -1.69
C SER A 64 6.24 -3.67 -1.43
N VAL A 65 5.31 -3.90 -2.36
CA VAL A 65 4.33 -4.99 -2.29
C VAL A 65 4.33 -5.79 -3.58
N LYS A 66 4.27 -7.11 -3.47
CA LYS A 66 4.12 -8.02 -4.61
C LYS A 66 3.06 -9.08 -4.33
N GLY A 67 2.17 -9.28 -5.28
CA GLY A 67 1.11 -10.27 -5.14
C GLY A 67 0.03 -10.16 -6.21
N THR A 68 -1.07 -10.86 -5.97
CA THR A 68 -2.30 -10.66 -6.74
C THR A 68 -2.96 -9.36 -6.28
N ARG A 69 -3.46 -8.58 -7.24
CA ARG A 69 -4.18 -7.33 -6.95
C ARG A 69 -5.59 -7.38 -7.51
N GLN A 70 -6.53 -6.83 -6.74
CA GLN A 70 -7.86 -6.48 -7.23
C GLN A 70 -7.85 -5.00 -7.61
N VAL A 71 -8.41 -4.66 -8.77
CA VAL A 71 -8.50 -3.29 -9.26
C VAL A 71 -9.96 -2.89 -9.32
N GLU A 72 -10.31 -1.84 -8.61
CA GLU A 72 -11.67 -1.31 -8.55
C GLU A 72 -11.67 0.18 -8.90
N ASN A 73 -12.69 0.64 -9.62
CA ASN A 73 -12.91 2.07 -9.85
C ASN A 73 -13.73 2.64 -8.69
N MET A 74 -13.18 3.65 -8.02
CA MET A 74 -13.78 4.35 -6.90
C MET A 74 -14.18 5.77 -7.34
N VAL A 75 -15.43 6.13 -7.09
CA VAL A 75 -15.94 7.49 -7.33
C VAL A 75 -15.60 8.36 -6.12
N MET A 76 -14.77 9.39 -6.33
CA MET A 76 -14.35 10.36 -5.32
C MET A 76 -14.76 11.76 -5.77
N GLY A 77 -15.99 12.16 -5.41
CA GLY A 77 -16.61 13.38 -5.92
C GLY A 77 -16.79 13.29 -7.44
N ASP A 78 -16.23 14.25 -8.17
CA ASP A 78 -16.30 14.30 -9.65
C ASP A 78 -15.18 13.50 -10.34
N TYR A 79 -14.33 12.82 -9.59
CA TYR A 79 -13.19 12.05 -10.11
C TYR A 79 -13.39 10.54 -9.93
N ILE A 80 -12.95 9.78 -10.93
CA ILE A 80 -12.83 8.31 -10.83
C ILE A 80 -11.36 8.00 -10.55
N MET A 81 -11.09 7.31 -9.44
CA MET A 81 -9.77 6.82 -9.06
C MET A 81 -9.75 5.29 -9.11
N GLN A 82 -8.58 4.69 -9.36
CA GLN A 82 -8.44 3.24 -9.23
C GLN A 82 -7.89 2.88 -7.85
N GLN A 83 -8.52 1.91 -7.18
CA GLN A 83 -7.99 1.29 -5.99
C GLN A 83 -7.34 -0.04 -6.38
N HIS A 84 -6.05 -0.19 -6.08
CA HIS A 84 -5.34 -1.46 -6.19
C HIS A 84 -5.27 -2.10 -4.80
N THR A 85 -6.00 -3.18 -4.59
CA THR A 85 -6.03 -3.88 -3.30
C THR A 85 -5.18 -5.14 -3.37
N TYR A 86 -4.19 -5.23 -2.49
CA TYR A 86 -3.42 -6.44 -2.21
C TYR A 86 -3.90 -7.03 -0.89
N GLU A 87 -4.54 -8.20 -0.95
CA GLU A 87 -5.02 -8.92 0.23
C GLU A 87 -4.19 -10.18 0.43
N SER A 88 -3.56 -10.30 1.61
CA SER A 88 -2.55 -11.33 1.90
C SER A 88 -1.50 -11.46 0.77
N PRO A 89 -0.81 -10.35 0.42
CA PRO A 89 0.20 -10.36 -0.63
C PRO A 89 1.31 -11.39 -0.36
N MET A 90 1.94 -11.84 -1.44
CA MET A 90 3.04 -12.80 -1.39
C MET A 90 4.31 -12.21 -0.76
N TYR A 91 4.53 -10.90 -0.90
CA TYR A 91 5.68 -10.20 -0.36
C TYR A 91 5.32 -8.76 -0.01
N VAL A 92 5.80 -8.30 1.15
CA VAL A 92 5.66 -6.93 1.64
C VAL A 92 6.91 -6.55 2.41
N GLU A 93 7.53 -5.43 2.06
CA GLU A 93 8.75 -4.94 2.70
C GLU A 93 8.72 -3.42 2.89
N CYS A 94 9.20 -2.95 4.03
CA CYS A 94 9.41 -1.53 4.27
C CYS A 94 10.77 -1.10 3.69
N THR A 95 10.75 -0.26 2.65
CA THR A 95 11.97 0.19 1.94
C THR A 95 12.51 1.52 2.46
N LEU A 96 11.67 2.32 3.14
CA LEU A 96 12.09 3.51 3.87
C LEU A 96 11.33 3.59 5.18
N ALA A 97 12.00 3.22 6.27
CA ALA A 97 11.50 3.42 7.61
C ALA A 97 11.78 4.86 8.06
N ILE A 98 10.76 5.53 8.59
CA ILE A 98 11.00 6.71 9.42
C ILE A 98 11.38 6.18 10.80
N LEU A 99 12.66 6.22 11.13
CA LEU A 99 13.09 6.11 12.53
C LEU A 99 12.63 7.40 13.23
N ILE A 100 11.53 7.32 13.97
CA ILE A 100 11.25 8.31 15.02
C ILE A 100 12.30 8.08 16.11
N SER A 101 13.43 8.77 15.99
CA SER A 101 14.38 8.91 17.10
C SER A 101 13.68 9.67 18.24
N GLY A 102 13.46 8.97 19.36
CA GLY A 102 12.69 9.46 20.52
C GLY A 102 11.30 8.84 20.48
N ILE A 103 10.94 7.89 21.34
CA ILE A 103 10.92 8.00 22.80
C ILE A 103 11.36 6.64 23.38
N ALA A 104 12.57 6.57 23.92
CA ALA A 104 12.86 5.68 25.04
C ALA A 104 12.83 6.57 26.28
N THR A 105 11.81 6.41 27.12
CA THR A 105 11.77 6.95 28.49
C THR A 105 11.60 5.76 29.41
#